data_AF-A0A448L4K5-F1
#
_entry.id   AF-A0A448L4K5-F1
#
_cell.length_a   1.000
_cell.length_b   1.000
_cell.length_c   1.000
_cell.angle_alpha   90.00
_cell.angle_beta   90.00
_cell.angle_gamma   90.00
#
_symmetry.space_group_name_H-M   'P 1'
#
loop_
_entity.id
_entity.type
_entity.pdbx_description
1 polymer ?
#
loop_
_entity_poly.entity_id
_entity_poly.type
_entity_poly.pdbx_seq_one_letter_code
_entity_poly.pdbx_strand_id
1 'polypeptide(L)'
;MMKRLMTILAFAGLTITALAQETVSTKKYSVATNSFWSNWFVQVGGDYNAWYSNQEHGLGLDNGNHYGLFAKQRRTFGASVAVGKWFSPGFGLRTKLQLGKAKKVGMVGVSKLDYWTLNEHLLFNMSNLLCGYNPDRVWNVTPFIGGGVTRNESISLYAMQLSVGINSSWKLSRLLDLYAEVGWNRMEEDFDGYEGYNQRAKHHGYGWEDKDNNLYAEIGLTFKLGKSGWNKTPDTDALKTMSQSQIDDLNNKIKNANDEGDRLRNELAQAPKDDVQTKSIKEFIAMPISVFFNINRTELARLKDLVNVRALAKYAVENNSRMLVTGYADSATGTPAINQRLSEARAKRLVDELVKMGVNRSNISVAAGGGVKILEYPSYDRRATVQIVE
;
A
#
# COMPACT_ATOMS: atom_id res chain seq x y z
N MET A 1 -21.17 -14.58 57.39
CA MET A 1 -20.85 -13.17 57.66
C MET A 1 -19.55 -12.84 56.92
N MET A 2 -19.55 -12.84 55.58
CA MET A 2 -19.97 -11.77 54.68
C MET A 2 -19.26 -10.42 54.92
N LYS A 3 -18.63 -9.96 53.83
CA LYS A 3 -18.31 -8.58 53.46
C LYS A 3 -17.05 -7.99 54.10
N ARG A 4 -15.93 -8.12 53.35
CA ARG A 4 -15.05 -7.02 52.87
C ARG A 4 -13.68 -7.58 52.47
N LEU A 5 -13.58 -8.26 51.32
CA LEU A 5 -12.29 -8.56 50.68
C LEU A 5 -12.44 -8.97 49.20
N MET A 6 -13.35 -8.28 48.48
CA MET A 6 -13.58 -8.48 47.04
C MET A 6 -13.57 -7.13 46.29
N THR A 7 -12.44 -6.41 46.35
CA THR A 7 -12.25 -5.20 45.50
C THR A 7 -10.79 -4.92 45.12
N ILE A 8 -9.92 -5.94 45.03
CA ILE A 8 -8.53 -5.77 44.52
C ILE A 8 -8.19 -6.75 43.36
N LEU A 9 -9.15 -7.53 42.86
CA LEU A 9 -8.92 -8.44 41.72
C LEU A 9 -9.85 -8.15 40.53
N ALA A 10 -9.86 -6.90 40.06
CA ALA A 10 -10.57 -6.48 38.85
C ALA A 10 -9.75 -5.50 37.99
N PHE A 11 -8.43 -5.70 37.89
CA PHE A 11 -7.55 -4.93 37.00
C PHE A 11 -6.46 -5.80 36.34
N ALA A 12 -6.76 -7.07 36.03
CA ALA A 12 -5.90 -7.96 35.25
C ALA A 12 -6.64 -8.53 34.03
N GLY A 13 -7.32 -7.65 33.30
CA GLY A 13 -8.16 -7.99 32.15
C GLY A 13 -8.20 -6.89 31.09
N LEU A 14 -7.02 -6.41 30.68
CA LEU A 14 -6.86 -5.70 29.41
C LEU A 14 -5.82 -6.49 28.61
N THR A 15 -6.28 -7.56 27.97
CA THR A 15 -5.55 -8.20 26.89
C THR A 15 -5.34 -7.15 25.80
N ILE A 16 -4.09 -6.76 25.63
CA ILE A 16 -3.58 -6.00 24.50
C ILE A 16 -3.82 -6.85 23.25
N THR A 17 -4.96 -6.67 22.59
CA THR A 17 -5.05 -6.95 21.16
C THR A 17 -4.60 -5.71 20.41
N ALA A 18 -3.32 -5.38 20.58
CA ALA A 18 -2.63 -4.63 19.54
C ALA A 18 -2.52 -5.58 18.35
N LEU A 19 -3.42 -5.42 17.38
CA LEU A 19 -3.08 -5.77 16.01
C LEU A 19 -1.89 -4.89 15.66
N ALA A 20 -0.68 -5.37 15.92
CA ALA A 20 0.53 -4.85 15.32
C ALA A 20 0.47 -5.22 13.84
N GLN A 21 -0.40 -4.55 13.10
CA GLN A 21 -0.19 -4.37 11.70
C GLN A 21 1.00 -3.41 11.65
N GLU A 22 2.18 -3.94 11.31
CA GLU A 22 3.33 -3.15 10.90
C GLU A 22 2.88 -2.29 9.71
N THR A 23 2.26 -1.16 10.02
CA THR A 23 2.01 -0.10 9.07
C THR A 23 3.36 0.51 8.85
N VAL A 24 4.08 -0.03 7.86
CA VAL A 24 5.25 0.62 7.29
C VAL A 24 4.80 2.05 7.02
N SER A 25 5.30 3.00 7.82
CA SER A 25 5.05 4.43 7.58
C SER A 25 5.45 4.68 6.13
N THR A 26 4.65 5.39 5.36
CA THR A 26 4.94 5.67 3.94
C THR A 26 5.07 7.17 3.74
N LYS A 27 6.07 7.61 2.97
CA LYS A 27 6.30 9.04 2.74
C LYS A 27 5.11 9.65 2.01
N LYS A 28 4.53 10.71 2.58
CA LYS A 28 3.33 11.39 2.05
C LYS A 28 3.49 11.91 0.61
N TYR A 29 4.69 12.36 0.25
CA TYR A 29 5.00 12.99 -1.05
C TYR A 29 5.94 12.18 -1.94
N SER A 30 6.30 10.95 -1.55
CA SER A 30 7.24 10.13 -2.32
C SER A 30 6.58 8.84 -2.78
N VAL A 31 6.68 8.59 -4.08
CA VAL A 31 6.18 7.40 -4.73
C VAL A 31 7.28 6.73 -5.55
N ALA A 32 7.26 5.41 -5.63
CA ALA A 32 8.18 4.66 -6.45
C ALA A 32 7.85 4.87 -7.93
N THR A 33 8.86 5.18 -8.74
CA THR A 33 8.71 5.34 -10.19
C THR A 33 8.26 4.03 -10.83
N ASN A 34 7.17 4.07 -11.60
CA ASN A 34 6.67 2.90 -12.33
C ASN A 34 7.36 2.76 -13.70
N SER A 35 7.22 1.59 -14.32
CA SER A 35 7.65 1.34 -15.70
C SER A 35 6.96 2.29 -16.70
N PHE A 36 7.61 2.54 -17.84
CA PHE A 36 7.10 3.40 -18.92
C PHE A 36 5.70 2.98 -19.40
N TRP A 37 5.38 1.69 -19.41
CA TRP A 37 4.08 1.17 -19.82
C TRP A 37 2.96 1.30 -18.77
N SER A 38 3.25 1.92 -17.63
CA SER A 38 2.27 2.17 -16.56
C SER A 38 1.70 3.60 -16.63
N ASN A 39 0.51 3.79 -16.06
CA ASN A 39 -0.16 5.08 -15.91
C ASN A 39 -0.48 5.80 -17.22
N TRP A 40 -0.75 5.03 -18.27
CA TRP A 40 -1.37 5.53 -19.49
C TRP A 40 -2.88 5.66 -19.30
N PHE A 41 -3.49 6.61 -19.98
CA PHE A 41 -4.94 6.76 -20.01
C PHE A 41 -5.42 7.21 -21.38
N VAL A 42 -6.66 6.88 -21.69
CA VAL A 42 -7.39 7.33 -22.87
C VAL A 42 -8.64 8.06 -22.39
N GLN A 43 -8.93 9.22 -22.96
CA GLN A 43 -10.15 9.97 -22.70
C GLN A 43 -11.01 9.99 -23.96
N VAL A 44 -12.31 9.90 -23.76
CA VAL A 44 -13.31 10.13 -24.80
C VAL A 44 -14.39 11.01 -24.20
N GLY A 45 -14.76 12.08 -24.90
CA GLY A 45 -15.69 13.08 -24.41
C GLY A 45 -16.54 13.70 -25.50
N GLY A 46 -17.67 14.25 -25.08
CA GLY A 46 -18.46 15.16 -25.90
C GLY A 46 -18.27 16.58 -25.39
N ASP A 47 -17.99 17.49 -26.31
CA ASP A 47 -17.70 18.89 -25.98
C ASP A 47 -18.79 19.84 -26.50
N TYR A 48 -19.12 20.81 -25.66
CA TYR A 48 -19.85 22.02 -25.99
C TYR A 48 -18.82 23.11 -26.30
N ASN A 49 -18.91 23.73 -27.47
CA ASN A 49 -18.04 24.83 -27.86
C ASN A 49 -18.84 26.11 -28.04
N ALA A 50 -18.20 27.21 -27.64
CA ALA A 50 -18.65 28.58 -27.91
C ALA A 50 -17.47 29.36 -28.49
N TRP A 51 -17.65 29.78 -29.74
CA TRP A 51 -16.63 30.49 -30.50
C TRP A 51 -16.84 32.00 -30.42
N TYR A 52 -15.75 32.71 -30.16
CA TYR A 52 -15.63 34.15 -30.14
C TYR A 52 -14.57 34.55 -31.16
N SER A 53 -15.01 35.07 -32.30
CA SER A 53 -14.13 35.61 -33.33
C SER A 53 -13.67 37.02 -32.96
N ASN A 54 -12.48 37.41 -33.40
CA ASN A 54 -11.97 38.78 -33.32
C ASN A 54 -12.84 39.82 -34.06
N GLN A 55 -13.73 39.37 -34.96
CA GLN A 55 -14.67 40.21 -35.70
C GLN A 55 -15.75 40.81 -34.77
N GLU A 56 -16.11 40.11 -33.70
CA GLU A 56 -17.15 40.52 -32.75
C GLU A 56 -16.59 41.23 -31.50
N HIS A 57 -15.48 40.71 -30.97
CA HIS A 57 -14.74 41.32 -29.86
C HIS A 57 -13.37 41.77 -30.38
N GLY A 58 -13.29 43.01 -30.84
CA GLY A 58 -12.07 43.60 -31.43
C GLY A 58 -12.40 44.58 -32.56
N LEU A 59 -13.06 44.09 -33.61
CA LEU A 59 -13.36 44.88 -34.82
C LEU A 59 -14.76 45.51 -34.88
N GLY A 60 -15.67 45.17 -33.96
CA GLY A 60 -17.02 45.77 -33.89
C GLY A 60 -17.93 45.43 -35.08
N LEU A 61 -17.69 44.29 -35.73
CA LEU A 61 -18.39 43.83 -36.94
C LEU A 61 -19.57 42.89 -36.61
N ASP A 62 -20.16 43.05 -35.42
CA ASP A 62 -21.26 42.25 -34.88
C ASP A 62 -22.65 42.70 -35.37
N ASN A 63 -22.69 43.76 -36.17
CA ASN A 63 -23.89 44.40 -36.71
C ASN A 63 -24.93 44.72 -35.62
N GLY A 64 -24.48 45.01 -34.39
CA GLY A 64 -25.32 45.36 -33.23
C GLY A 64 -25.95 44.19 -32.47
N ASN A 65 -25.54 42.93 -32.74
CA ASN A 65 -26.09 41.75 -32.06
C ASN A 65 -25.12 41.18 -31.01
N HIS A 66 -25.41 41.39 -29.73
CA HIS A 66 -24.67 40.77 -28.63
C HIS A 66 -25.25 39.39 -28.25
N TYR A 67 -24.57 38.32 -28.65
CA TYR A 67 -24.96 36.96 -28.27
C TYR A 67 -24.20 36.47 -27.02
N GLY A 68 -24.92 36.12 -25.95
CA GLY A 68 -24.33 35.53 -24.76
C GLY A 68 -23.69 34.14 -25.01
N LEU A 69 -22.88 33.66 -24.06
CA LEU A 69 -22.12 32.39 -24.12
C LEU A 69 -22.96 31.15 -24.48
N PHE A 70 -24.24 31.16 -24.10
CA PHE A 70 -25.18 30.04 -24.30
C PHE A 70 -26.12 30.21 -25.50
N ALA A 71 -25.95 31.26 -26.30
CA ALA A 71 -26.81 31.56 -27.43
C ALA A 71 -26.77 30.45 -28.50
N LYS A 72 -27.93 30.14 -29.11
CA LYS A 72 -28.06 29.13 -30.17
C LYS A 72 -27.16 29.42 -31.39
N GLN A 73 -26.84 30.70 -31.58
CA GLN A 73 -26.03 31.26 -32.64
C GLN A 73 -24.54 30.95 -32.47
N ARG A 74 -24.06 30.68 -31.24
CA ARG A 74 -22.65 30.33 -30.95
C ARG A 74 -22.43 28.86 -30.63
N ARG A 75 -23.42 28.24 -30.01
CA ARG A 75 -23.25 26.88 -29.49
C ARG A 75 -23.09 25.86 -30.61
N THR A 76 -22.09 25.01 -30.46
CA THR A 76 -21.88 23.81 -31.26
C THR A 76 -21.46 22.66 -30.37
N PHE A 77 -21.60 21.45 -30.91
CA PHE A 77 -21.20 20.22 -30.23
C PHE A 77 -20.11 19.54 -31.05
N GLY A 78 -19.14 18.96 -30.34
CA GLY A 78 -18.05 18.19 -30.89
C GLY A 78 -17.80 16.94 -30.06
N ALA A 79 -16.77 16.21 -30.48
CA ALA A 79 -16.26 15.06 -29.77
C ALA A 79 -14.74 15.17 -29.64
N SER A 80 -14.22 14.65 -28.54
CA SER A 80 -12.79 14.63 -28.31
C SER A 80 -12.30 13.25 -27.93
N VAL A 81 -11.07 12.97 -28.33
CA VAL A 81 -10.31 11.81 -27.90
C VAL A 81 -8.95 12.28 -27.44
N ALA A 82 -8.47 11.76 -26.32
CA ALA A 82 -7.15 12.08 -25.81
C ALA A 82 -6.41 10.82 -25.39
N VAL A 83 -5.09 10.84 -25.53
CA VAL A 83 -4.19 9.86 -24.93
C VAL A 83 -3.22 10.62 -24.04
N GLY A 84 -2.96 10.09 -22.85
CA GLY A 84 -2.03 10.73 -21.94
C GLY A 84 -1.33 9.75 -21.03
N LYS A 85 -0.30 10.28 -20.38
CA LYS A 85 0.56 9.53 -19.46
C LYS A 85 0.87 10.37 -18.24
N TRP A 86 0.68 9.77 -17.06
CA TRP A 86 1.19 10.32 -15.81
C TRP A 86 2.62 9.86 -15.57
N PHE A 87 3.55 10.81 -15.46
CA PHE A 87 4.96 10.55 -15.13
C PHE A 87 5.22 10.62 -13.62
N SER A 88 4.35 11.33 -12.89
CA SER A 88 4.28 11.31 -11.44
C SER A 88 2.80 11.44 -11.01
N PRO A 89 2.48 11.25 -9.73
CA PRO A 89 1.12 11.51 -9.21
C PRO A 89 0.60 12.92 -9.48
N GLY A 90 1.51 13.88 -9.64
CA GLY A 90 1.20 15.30 -9.81
C GLY A 90 1.43 15.84 -11.22
N PHE A 91 2.17 15.13 -12.08
CA PHE A 91 2.56 15.62 -13.41
C PHE A 91 2.30 14.58 -14.49
N GLY A 92 1.66 15.02 -15.58
CA GLY A 92 1.36 14.19 -16.75
C GLY A 92 1.40 14.98 -18.05
N LEU A 93 1.41 14.25 -19.16
CA LEU A 93 1.25 14.80 -20.51
C LEU A 93 0.00 14.22 -21.15
N ARG A 94 -0.67 15.01 -22.00
CA ARG A 94 -1.86 14.59 -22.74
C ARG A 94 -1.89 15.19 -24.14
N THR A 95 -1.91 14.32 -25.13
CA THR A 95 -2.27 14.65 -26.52
C THR A 95 -3.78 14.55 -26.67
N LYS A 96 -4.45 15.63 -27.08
CA LYS A 96 -5.90 15.71 -27.24
C LYS A 96 -6.28 16.13 -28.66
N LEU A 97 -7.11 15.35 -29.31
CA LEU A 97 -7.75 15.67 -30.58
C LEU A 97 -9.22 16.04 -30.32
N GLN A 98 -9.62 17.25 -30.71
CA GLN A 98 -11.00 17.73 -30.69
C GLN A 98 -11.52 17.86 -32.11
N LEU A 99 -12.70 17.31 -32.38
CA LEU A 99 -13.37 17.34 -33.68
C LEU A 99 -14.72 18.01 -33.48
N GLY A 100 -15.05 18.99 -34.32
CA GLY A 100 -16.33 19.67 -34.15
C GLY A 100 -16.68 20.61 -35.27
N LYS A 101 -17.85 21.22 -35.09
CA LYS A 101 -18.30 22.35 -35.89
C LYS A 101 -18.13 23.60 -35.06
N ALA A 102 -17.77 24.71 -35.65
CA ALA A 102 -17.82 26.03 -35.03
C ALA A 102 -18.83 26.89 -35.78
N LYS A 103 -19.35 27.91 -35.09
CA LYS A 103 -20.17 28.95 -35.71
C LYS A 103 -19.45 30.27 -35.58
N LYS A 104 -19.20 30.91 -36.72
CA LYS A 104 -18.68 32.27 -36.79
C LYS A 104 -19.85 33.24 -36.89
N VAL A 105 -19.81 34.30 -36.09
CA VAL A 105 -20.73 35.45 -36.20
C VAL A 105 -19.92 36.57 -36.85
N GLY A 106 -20.28 36.98 -38.07
CA GLY A 106 -19.63 38.06 -38.80
C GLY A 106 -20.65 38.98 -39.48
N MET A 107 -20.15 39.94 -40.28
CA MET A 107 -20.96 40.99 -40.92
C MET A 107 -22.17 40.49 -41.74
N VAL A 108 -22.07 39.30 -42.34
CA VAL A 108 -23.10 38.70 -43.22
C VAL A 108 -24.00 37.70 -42.48
N GLY A 109 -23.78 37.46 -41.18
CA GLY A 109 -24.58 36.57 -40.33
C GLY A 109 -23.79 35.41 -39.72
N VAL A 110 -24.49 34.32 -39.39
CA VAL A 110 -23.89 33.14 -38.72
C VAL A 110 -23.49 32.10 -39.75
N SER A 111 -22.18 31.91 -39.95
CA SER A 111 -21.63 30.85 -40.79
C SER A 111 -21.17 29.65 -39.95
N LYS A 112 -21.14 28.45 -40.54
CA LYS A 112 -20.64 27.23 -39.91
C LYS A 112 -19.31 26.84 -40.54
N LEU A 113 -18.36 26.43 -39.72
CA LEU A 113 -17.09 25.85 -40.17
C LEU A 113 -16.88 24.50 -39.49
N ASP A 114 -16.23 23.56 -40.19
CA ASP A 114 -15.79 22.29 -39.63
C ASP A 114 -14.30 22.41 -39.26
N TYR A 115 -13.92 21.94 -38.07
CA TYR A 115 -12.54 22.04 -37.61
C TYR A 115 -12.10 20.80 -36.85
N TRP A 116 -10.78 20.63 -36.79
CA TRP A 116 -10.14 19.78 -35.78
C TRP A 116 -9.01 20.54 -35.09
N THR A 117 -8.82 20.25 -33.81
CA THR A 117 -7.74 20.80 -32.99
C THR A 117 -6.93 19.66 -32.38
N LEU A 118 -5.63 19.67 -32.60
CA LEU A 118 -4.67 18.80 -31.94
C LEU A 118 -3.88 19.61 -30.91
N ASN A 119 -3.91 19.16 -29.66
CA ASN A 119 -3.34 19.83 -28.49
C ASN A 119 -2.35 18.94 -27.75
N GLU A 120 -1.23 19.50 -27.33
CA GLU A 120 -0.33 18.89 -26.33
C GLU A 120 -0.44 19.64 -25.01
N HIS A 121 -0.86 18.95 -23.95
CA HIS A 121 -1.11 19.52 -22.64
C HIS A 121 -0.14 19.00 -21.58
N LEU A 122 0.42 19.92 -20.80
CA LEU A 122 1.02 19.65 -19.50
C LEU A 122 -0.10 19.60 -18.45
N LEU A 123 -0.18 18.49 -17.72
CA LEU A 123 -1.19 18.25 -16.70
C LEU A 123 -0.58 18.35 -15.30
N PHE A 124 -1.22 19.12 -14.42
CA PHE A 124 -0.80 19.27 -13.03
C PHE A 124 -1.92 18.81 -12.11
N ASN A 125 -1.83 17.59 -11.58
CA ASN A 125 -2.82 17.09 -10.62
C ASN A 125 -2.59 17.75 -9.25
N MET A 126 -3.22 18.91 -9.05
CA MET A 126 -3.08 19.72 -7.85
C MET A 126 -3.60 19.01 -6.61
N SER A 127 -4.63 18.16 -6.74
CA SER A 127 -5.13 17.36 -5.62
C SER A 127 -4.05 16.43 -5.05
N ASN A 128 -3.25 15.80 -5.91
CA ASN A 128 -2.14 14.96 -5.47
C ASN A 128 -0.91 15.76 -5.05
N LEU A 129 -0.63 16.90 -5.70
CA LEU A 129 0.49 17.77 -5.33
C LEU A 129 0.31 18.38 -3.93
N LEU A 130 -0.89 18.89 -3.63
CA LEU A 130 -1.16 19.57 -2.36
C LEU A 130 -1.44 18.57 -1.22
N CYS A 131 -2.29 17.58 -1.47
CA CYS A 131 -2.74 16.66 -0.42
C CYS A 131 -1.93 15.36 -0.33
N GLY A 132 -0.95 15.16 -1.21
CA GLY A 132 -0.23 13.89 -1.35
C GLY A 132 -1.01 12.86 -2.14
N TYR A 133 -0.29 11.87 -2.67
CA TYR A 133 -0.89 10.81 -3.47
C TYR A 133 -1.78 9.90 -2.63
N ASN A 134 -3.05 9.79 -3.03
CA ASN A 134 -4.01 8.89 -2.43
C ASN A 134 -4.70 8.04 -3.53
N PRO A 135 -4.46 6.71 -3.58
CA PRO A 135 -5.06 5.84 -4.60
C PRO A 135 -6.59 5.73 -4.48
N ASP A 136 -7.15 6.00 -3.30
CA ASP A 136 -8.59 5.94 -3.02
C ASP A 136 -9.30 7.29 -3.14
N ARG A 137 -8.57 8.33 -3.57
CA ARG A 137 -9.14 9.66 -3.80
C ARG A 137 -10.19 9.59 -4.91
N VAL A 138 -11.42 9.94 -4.55
CA VAL A 138 -12.55 9.95 -5.49
C VAL A 138 -12.46 11.14 -6.44
N TRP A 139 -12.06 12.31 -5.96
CA TRP A 139 -12.10 13.55 -6.76
C TRP A 139 -10.71 14.17 -6.93
N ASN A 140 -10.38 14.58 -8.16
CA ASN A 140 -9.15 15.29 -8.49
C ASN A 140 -9.43 16.53 -9.34
N VAL A 141 -8.64 17.56 -9.11
CA VAL A 141 -8.59 18.78 -9.94
C VAL A 141 -7.22 18.88 -10.59
N THR A 142 -7.23 18.99 -11.91
CA THR A 142 -6.05 19.02 -12.77
C THR A 142 -6.13 20.22 -13.70
N PRO A 143 -5.57 21.37 -13.31
CA PRO A 143 -5.24 22.41 -14.28
C PRO A 143 -4.30 21.88 -15.35
N PHE A 144 -4.46 22.40 -16.56
CA PHE A 144 -3.58 22.11 -17.69
C PHE A 144 -3.28 23.36 -18.51
N ILE A 145 -2.10 23.35 -19.12
CA ILE A 145 -1.65 24.34 -20.09
C ILE A 145 -1.03 23.61 -21.26
N GLY A 146 -1.06 24.22 -22.44
CA GLY A 146 -0.52 23.57 -23.63
C GLY A 146 -0.66 24.42 -24.88
N GLY A 147 -0.45 23.78 -26.00
CA GLY A 147 -0.66 24.36 -27.31
C GLY A 147 -0.62 23.30 -28.38
N GLY A 148 -0.92 23.72 -29.60
CA GLY A 148 -0.89 22.83 -30.74
C GLY A 148 -1.39 23.51 -32.00
N VAL A 149 -2.02 22.72 -32.86
CA VAL A 149 -2.45 23.14 -34.19
C VAL A 149 -3.94 22.89 -34.36
N THR A 150 -4.63 23.86 -34.95
CA THR A 150 -6.02 23.72 -35.37
C THR A 150 -6.08 23.86 -36.88
N ARG A 151 -6.94 23.08 -37.53
CA ARG A 151 -7.25 23.23 -38.94
C ARG A 151 -8.72 23.58 -39.14
N ASN A 152 -8.96 24.61 -39.94
CA ASN A 152 -10.26 24.97 -40.46
C ASN A 152 -10.44 24.24 -41.80
N GLU A 153 -11.30 23.23 -41.86
CA GLU A 153 -11.53 22.43 -43.06
C GLU A 153 -12.32 23.19 -44.13
N SER A 154 -13.12 24.18 -43.73
CA SER A 154 -13.94 24.96 -44.66
C SER A 154 -13.12 25.88 -45.57
N ILE A 155 -11.94 26.31 -45.12
CA ILE A 155 -11.01 27.16 -45.90
C ILE A 155 -9.61 26.55 -46.04
N SER A 156 -9.40 25.31 -45.57
CA SER A 156 -8.11 24.61 -45.59
C SER A 156 -6.94 25.37 -44.94
N LEU A 157 -7.21 26.08 -43.83
CA LEU A 157 -6.22 26.89 -43.11
C LEU A 157 -5.76 26.18 -41.84
N TYR A 158 -4.45 26.23 -41.57
CA TYR A 158 -3.86 25.83 -40.29
C TYR A 158 -3.55 27.08 -39.46
N ALA A 159 -3.79 26.99 -38.16
CA ALA A 159 -3.37 28.00 -37.19
C ALA A 159 -2.73 27.33 -35.98
N MET A 160 -1.74 28.00 -35.39
CA MET A 160 -1.25 27.61 -34.07
C MET A 160 -2.20 28.12 -32.97
N GLN A 161 -2.25 27.40 -31.86
CA GLN A 161 -3.04 27.83 -30.71
C GLN A 161 -2.42 27.44 -29.37
N LEU A 162 -2.76 28.22 -28.35
CA LEU A 162 -2.45 27.96 -26.95
C LEU A 162 -3.71 27.53 -26.22
N SER A 163 -3.59 26.54 -25.34
CA SER A 163 -4.70 26.00 -24.56
C SER A 163 -4.43 26.10 -23.06
N VAL A 164 -5.45 26.49 -22.30
CA VAL A 164 -5.44 26.45 -20.84
C VAL A 164 -6.80 26.02 -20.33
N GLY A 165 -6.83 25.27 -19.23
CA GLY A 165 -8.10 24.86 -18.64
C GLY A 165 -7.97 24.09 -17.35
N ILE A 166 -9.10 23.61 -16.87
CA ILE A 166 -9.24 22.86 -15.63
C ILE A 166 -10.04 21.59 -15.91
N ASN A 167 -9.47 20.45 -15.54
CA ASN A 167 -10.12 19.15 -15.58
C ASN A 167 -10.47 18.71 -14.16
N SER A 168 -11.75 18.41 -13.92
CA SER A 168 -12.26 17.80 -12.71
C SER A 168 -12.61 16.34 -13.00
N SER A 169 -11.97 15.40 -12.29
CA SER A 169 -12.19 13.97 -12.50
C SER A 169 -12.69 13.28 -11.22
N TRP A 170 -13.64 12.35 -11.42
CA TRP A 170 -14.27 11.54 -10.38
C TRP A 170 -14.07 10.06 -10.67
N LYS A 171 -13.42 9.36 -9.74
CA LYS A 171 -13.17 7.92 -9.80
C LYS A 171 -14.48 7.15 -9.67
N LEU A 172 -14.87 6.47 -10.74
CA LEU A 172 -16.02 5.55 -10.73
C LEU A 172 -15.59 4.13 -10.37
N SER A 173 -14.44 3.71 -10.87
CA SER A 173 -13.84 2.40 -10.57
C SER A 173 -12.32 2.47 -10.57
N ARG A 174 -11.64 1.32 -10.41
CA ARG A 174 -10.18 1.25 -10.48
C ARG A 174 -9.62 1.69 -11.84
N LEU A 175 -10.37 1.47 -12.93
CA LEU A 175 -9.91 1.70 -14.30
C LEU A 175 -10.72 2.76 -15.06
N LEU A 176 -11.74 3.33 -14.44
CA LEU A 176 -12.67 4.26 -15.08
C LEU A 176 -12.92 5.48 -14.19
N ASP A 177 -12.74 6.66 -14.78
CA ASP A 177 -13.12 7.94 -14.17
C ASP A 177 -14.11 8.67 -15.08
N LEU A 178 -15.07 9.37 -14.49
CA LEU A 178 -15.84 10.42 -15.15
C LEU A 178 -15.04 11.71 -15.07
N TYR A 179 -15.03 12.53 -16.11
CA TYR A 179 -14.45 13.87 -16.00
C TYR A 179 -15.36 14.94 -16.60
N ALA A 180 -15.20 16.14 -16.07
CA ALA A 180 -15.71 17.37 -16.63
C ALA A 180 -14.54 18.33 -16.80
N GLU A 181 -14.47 19.01 -17.92
CA GLU A 181 -13.38 19.90 -18.27
C GLU A 181 -13.94 21.21 -18.80
N VAL A 182 -13.29 22.32 -18.44
CA VAL A 182 -13.50 23.62 -19.08
C VAL A 182 -12.16 24.11 -19.58
N GLY A 183 -12.13 24.67 -20.78
CA GLY A 183 -10.89 25.14 -21.38
C GLY A 183 -11.10 26.31 -22.34
N TRP A 184 -10.00 27.01 -22.57
CA TRP A 184 -9.89 28.13 -23.48
C TRP A 184 -8.73 27.87 -24.44
N ASN A 185 -9.04 27.83 -25.72
CA ASN A 185 -8.08 27.79 -26.81
C ASN A 185 -8.00 29.18 -27.44
N ARG A 186 -6.79 29.75 -27.51
CA ARG A 186 -6.47 31.03 -28.15
C ARG A 186 -5.72 30.74 -29.44
N MET A 187 -6.35 31.07 -30.58
CA MET A 187 -5.85 30.78 -31.92
C MET A 187 -5.26 32.03 -32.58
N GLU A 188 -4.57 31.87 -33.71
CA GLU A 188 -4.11 33.01 -34.52
C GLU A 188 -5.29 33.80 -35.13
N GLU A 189 -5.03 35.06 -35.53
CA GLU A 189 -6.05 36.08 -35.89
C GLU A 189 -6.81 35.78 -37.19
N ASP A 190 -6.29 34.85 -37.99
CA ASP A 190 -6.77 34.57 -39.35
C ASP A 190 -7.59 33.26 -39.42
N PHE A 191 -7.77 32.56 -38.29
CA PHE A 191 -8.28 31.19 -38.26
C PHE A 191 -9.73 31.07 -38.79
N ASP A 192 -10.55 32.09 -38.59
CA ASP A 192 -11.95 32.13 -39.01
C ASP A 192 -12.22 32.43 -40.50
N GLY A 193 -11.17 32.71 -41.28
CA GLY A 193 -11.27 33.15 -42.67
C GLY A 193 -11.70 34.61 -42.79
N TYR A 194 -10.72 35.48 -42.98
CA TYR A 194 -10.84 36.95 -43.00
C TYR A 194 -11.91 37.48 -43.98
N GLU A 195 -13.04 38.01 -43.48
CA GLU A 195 -13.95 38.87 -44.26
C GLU A 195 -13.65 40.34 -43.93
N GLY A 196 -13.25 41.15 -44.92
CA GLY A 196 -13.16 42.62 -44.77
C GLY A 196 -11.75 43.25 -44.70
N TYR A 197 -10.82 42.81 -45.55
CA TYR A 197 -9.44 43.36 -45.68
C TYR A 197 -9.34 44.91 -45.74
N ASN A 198 -10.39 45.62 -46.16
CA ASN A 198 -10.38 47.06 -46.44
C ASN A 198 -10.90 47.98 -45.31
N GLN A 199 -11.35 47.48 -44.15
CA GLN A 199 -11.90 48.32 -43.06
C GLN A 199 -11.08 48.28 -41.77
N ARG A 200 -9.75 48.37 -41.88
CA ARG A 200 -8.84 48.47 -40.71
C ARG A 200 -9.06 49.77 -39.94
N ALA A 201 -9.88 49.74 -38.89
CA ALA A 201 -9.53 50.47 -37.68
C ALA A 201 -8.35 49.70 -37.06
N LYS A 202 -7.15 50.28 -37.08
CA LYS A 202 -5.96 49.68 -36.45
C LYS A 202 -6.18 49.61 -34.94
N HIS A 203 -6.63 48.45 -34.45
CA HIS A 203 -6.55 48.16 -33.03
C HIS A 203 -5.18 47.56 -32.69
N HIS A 204 -4.65 47.96 -31.53
CA HIS A 204 -3.41 47.49 -30.95
C HIS A 204 -3.73 46.96 -29.55
N GLY A 205 -4.32 45.77 -29.46
CA GLY A 205 -4.77 45.17 -28.20
C GLY A 205 -4.00 43.90 -27.86
N TYR A 206 -3.01 43.96 -26.96
CA TYR A 206 -2.33 42.75 -26.48
C TYR A 206 -3.30 41.89 -25.64
N GLY A 207 -4.06 40.95 -26.23
CA GLY A 207 -4.99 40.15 -25.44
C GLY A 207 -6.08 39.42 -26.19
N TRP A 208 -7.23 39.24 -25.52
CA TRP A 208 -8.43 38.51 -25.97
C TRP A 208 -9.02 39.08 -27.27
N GLU A 209 -8.85 40.37 -27.51
CA GLU A 209 -9.54 41.16 -28.55
C GLU A 209 -8.90 41.03 -29.94
N ASP A 210 -7.63 40.64 -30.04
CA ASP A 210 -6.93 40.54 -31.33
C ASP A 210 -6.94 39.11 -31.91
N LYS A 211 -7.40 38.09 -31.16
CA LYS A 211 -7.27 36.66 -31.50
C LYS A 211 -8.61 35.93 -31.51
N ASP A 212 -8.70 34.85 -32.28
CA ASP A 212 -9.85 33.96 -32.23
C ASP A 212 -9.81 33.09 -30.96
N ASN A 213 -10.92 33.09 -30.21
CA ASN A 213 -11.04 32.38 -28.95
C ASN A 213 -12.11 31.29 -29.02
N ASN A 214 -11.75 30.07 -28.64
CA ASN A 214 -12.70 28.98 -28.43
C ASN A 214 -12.78 28.64 -26.94
N LEU A 215 -13.95 28.87 -26.34
CA LEU A 215 -14.28 28.39 -25.00
C LEU A 215 -15.05 27.08 -25.13
N TYR A 216 -14.61 26.05 -24.41
CA TYR A 216 -15.28 24.76 -24.40
C TYR A 216 -15.54 24.24 -23.00
N ALA A 217 -16.61 23.46 -22.89
CA ALA A 217 -16.92 22.63 -21.75
C ALA A 217 -17.12 21.19 -22.24
N GLU A 218 -16.54 20.22 -21.56
CA GLU A 218 -16.51 18.83 -21.99
C GLU A 218 -16.87 17.91 -20.84
N ILE A 219 -17.63 16.86 -21.13
CA ILE A 219 -17.89 15.76 -20.21
C ILE A 219 -17.54 14.46 -20.91
N GLY A 220 -16.85 13.57 -20.21
CA GLY A 220 -16.38 12.33 -20.80
C GLY A 220 -15.92 11.29 -19.79
N LEU A 221 -15.38 10.20 -20.34
CA LEU A 221 -14.84 9.08 -19.58
C LEU A 221 -13.34 8.97 -19.81
N THR A 222 -12.61 8.69 -18.74
CA THR A 222 -11.18 8.37 -18.76
C THR A 222 -10.98 6.91 -18.43
N PHE A 223 -10.38 6.18 -19.37
CA PHE A 223 -9.99 4.78 -19.22
C PHE A 223 -8.50 4.70 -18.88
N LYS A 224 -8.18 4.08 -17.74
CA LYS A 224 -6.79 3.85 -17.30
C LYS A 224 -6.28 2.53 -17.90
N LEU A 225 -5.11 2.58 -18.53
CA LEU A 225 -4.51 1.43 -19.21
C LEU A 225 -3.40 0.80 -18.37
N GLY A 226 -3.40 -0.52 -18.30
CA GLY A 226 -2.37 -1.32 -17.62
C GLY A 226 -2.33 -1.11 -16.10
N LYS A 227 -1.11 -1.06 -15.53
CA LYS A 227 -0.92 -0.75 -14.12
C LYS A 227 -1.25 0.73 -13.90
N SER A 228 -2.32 0.99 -13.16
CA SER A 228 -2.75 2.33 -12.76
C SER A 228 -2.51 2.52 -11.27
N GLY A 229 -1.65 3.49 -10.93
CA GLY A 229 -1.36 3.89 -9.56
C GLY A 229 0.11 3.78 -9.18
N TRP A 230 0.45 4.33 -8.02
CA TRP A 230 1.82 4.46 -7.54
C TRP A 230 1.99 3.77 -6.20
N ASN A 231 3.08 3.02 -6.03
CA ASN A 231 3.41 2.44 -4.73
C ASN A 231 4.03 3.56 -3.88
N LYS A 232 3.45 3.86 -2.71
CA LYS A 232 4.05 4.81 -1.78
C LYS A 232 5.40 4.25 -1.32
N THR A 233 6.44 5.07 -1.33
CA THR A 233 7.73 4.62 -0.81
C THR A 233 7.64 4.43 0.71
N PRO A 234 8.11 3.31 1.26
CA PRO A 234 8.34 3.17 2.69
C PRO A 234 9.11 4.38 3.22
N ASP A 235 8.64 4.94 4.33
CA ASP A 235 9.30 5.98 5.08
C ASP A 235 10.45 5.34 5.85
N THR A 236 11.58 5.23 5.15
CA THR A 236 12.83 4.69 5.69
C THR A 236 13.30 5.42 6.94
N ASP A 237 12.90 6.68 7.13
CA ASP A 237 13.37 7.52 8.24
C ASP A 237 12.52 7.27 9.49
N ALA A 238 11.20 7.13 9.34
CA ALA A 238 10.34 6.63 10.41
C ALA A 238 10.66 5.17 10.79
N LEU A 239 10.95 4.31 9.81
CA LEU A 239 11.40 2.93 10.05
C LEU A 239 12.74 2.89 10.81
N LYS A 240 13.70 3.75 10.44
CA LYS A 240 14.98 3.86 11.16
C LYS A 240 14.79 4.40 12.57
N THR A 241 13.93 5.40 12.78
CA THR A 241 13.67 5.99 14.10
C THR A 241 12.96 5.01 15.02
N MET A 242 11.95 4.28 14.51
CA MET A 242 11.27 3.22 15.24
C MET A 242 12.26 2.09 15.59
N SER A 243 13.04 1.63 14.61
CA SER A 243 14.09 0.63 14.83
C SER A 243 15.12 1.10 15.86
N GLN A 244 15.54 2.36 15.82
CA GLN A 244 16.50 2.92 16.77
C GLN A 244 15.93 2.98 18.19
N SER A 245 14.69 3.43 18.35
CA SER A 245 14.02 3.43 19.66
C SER A 245 13.83 2.02 20.22
N GLN A 246 13.54 1.04 19.35
CA GLN A 246 13.45 -0.37 19.72
C GLN A 246 14.81 -0.94 20.08
N ILE A 247 15.88 -0.59 19.36
CA ILE A 247 17.26 -0.98 19.67
C ILE A 247 17.69 -0.38 21.01
N ASP A 248 17.38 0.88 21.28
CA ASP A 248 17.74 1.55 22.53
C ASP A 248 16.98 0.96 23.73
N ASP A 249 15.69 0.65 23.58
CA ASP A 249 14.90 -0.08 24.59
C ASP A 249 15.45 -1.50 24.80
N LEU A 250 15.85 -2.19 23.73
CA LEU A 250 16.47 -3.52 23.82
C LEU A 250 17.82 -3.44 24.53
N ASN A 251 18.64 -2.44 24.21
CA ASN A 251 19.94 -2.21 24.85
C ASN A 251 19.75 -1.90 26.35
N ASN A 252 18.74 -1.11 26.71
CA ASN A 252 18.40 -0.83 28.10
C ASN A 252 17.91 -2.08 28.83
N LYS A 253 17.10 -2.93 28.20
CA LYS A 253 16.67 -4.22 28.76
C LYS A 253 17.83 -5.18 28.93
N ILE A 254 18.74 -5.27 27.97
CA ILE A 254 19.97 -6.08 28.06
C ILE A 254 20.84 -5.57 29.19
N LYS A 255 21.02 -4.25 29.30
CA LYS A 255 21.78 -3.63 30.39
C LYS A 255 21.17 -3.95 31.75
N ASN A 256 19.86 -3.73 31.91
CA ASN A 256 19.16 -4.02 33.16
C ASN A 256 19.23 -5.51 33.52
N ALA A 257 19.07 -6.41 32.55
CA ALA A 257 19.19 -7.85 32.76
C ALA A 257 20.62 -8.29 33.12
N ASN A 258 21.63 -7.64 32.54
CA ASN A 258 23.02 -7.87 32.91
C ASN A 258 23.32 -7.34 34.32
N ASP A 259 22.87 -6.12 34.65
CA ASP A 259 23.03 -5.52 35.97
C ASP A 259 22.33 -6.36 37.05
N GLU A 260 21.15 -6.90 36.75
CA GLU A 260 20.43 -7.83 37.63
C GLU A 260 21.14 -9.18 37.73
N GLY A 261 21.67 -9.71 36.61
CA GLY A 261 22.49 -10.91 36.59
C GLY A 261 23.77 -10.78 37.42
N ASP A 262 24.42 -9.63 37.39
CA ASP A 262 25.62 -9.33 38.17
C ASP A 262 25.30 -9.12 39.65
N ARG A 263 24.16 -8.48 39.97
CA ARG A 263 23.64 -8.43 41.35
C ARG A 263 23.37 -9.82 41.90
N LEU A 264 22.65 -10.66 41.16
CA LEU A 264 22.35 -12.03 41.56
C LEU A 264 23.63 -12.84 41.74
N ARG A 265 24.62 -12.71 40.84
CA ARG A 265 25.94 -13.35 40.99
C ARG A 265 26.66 -12.91 42.26
N ASN A 266 26.61 -11.62 42.59
CA ASN A 266 27.21 -11.07 43.80
C ASN A 266 26.48 -11.55 45.06
N GLU A 267 25.15 -11.60 45.05
CA GLU A 267 24.34 -12.19 46.14
C GLU A 267 24.62 -13.69 46.30
N LEU A 268 24.72 -14.45 45.21
CA LEU A 268 25.10 -15.87 45.20
C LEU A 268 26.52 -16.11 45.71
N ALA A 269 27.45 -15.17 45.48
CA ALA A 269 28.81 -15.25 45.98
C ALA A 269 28.91 -14.93 47.48
N GLN A 270 28.00 -14.10 47.99
CA GLN A 270 27.93 -13.70 49.41
C GLN A 270 27.01 -14.59 50.26
N ALA A 271 26.10 -15.35 49.63
CA ALA A 271 25.24 -16.29 50.33
C ALA A 271 26.06 -17.44 50.97
N PRO A 272 25.73 -17.88 52.20
CA PRO A 272 26.40 -19.01 52.85
C PRO A 272 26.32 -20.26 51.97
N LYS A 273 27.48 -20.87 51.69
CA LYS A 273 27.62 -21.99 50.72
C LYS A 273 27.27 -23.36 51.26
N ASP A 274 26.59 -23.46 52.40
CA ASP A 274 26.26 -24.75 52.99
C ASP A 274 24.75 -25.05 52.88
N ASP A 275 24.48 -26.15 52.17
CA ASP A 275 23.23 -26.93 52.10
C ASP A 275 22.09 -26.50 51.14
N VAL A 276 22.06 -25.25 50.64
CA VAL A 276 20.94 -24.80 49.76
C VAL A 276 21.14 -25.09 48.26
N GLN A 277 22.38 -25.06 47.74
CA GLN A 277 22.63 -25.23 46.29
C GLN A 277 22.47 -26.68 45.79
N THR A 278 22.78 -27.68 46.60
CA THR A 278 22.69 -29.10 46.20
C THR A 278 21.23 -29.58 46.11
N LYS A 279 20.32 -28.99 46.89
CA LYS A 279 18.90 -29.37 46.92
C LYS A 279 18.11 -28.76 45.74
N SER A 280 18.36 -27.48 45.41
CA SER A 280 17.65 -26.81 44.31
C SER A 280 18.09 -27.28 42.91
N ILE A 281 19.37 -27.62 42.72
CA ILE A 281 19.88 -28.19 41.47
C ILE A 281 19.28 -29.59 41.24
N LYS A 282 19.14 -30.41 42.30
CA LYS A 282 18.48 -31.72 42.21
C LYS A 282 17.01 -31.62 41.84
N GLU A 283 16.24 -30.72 42.46
CA GLU A 283 14.81 -30.56 42.19
C GLU A 283 14.52 -29.99 40.79
N PHE A 284 15.38 -29.10 40.28
CA PHE A 284 15.20 -28.53 38.93
C PHE A 284 15.48 -29.56 37.81
N ILE A 285 16.43 -30.46 38.04
CA ILE A 285 16.87 -31.47 37.05
C ILE A 285 15.91 -32.69 37.01
N ALA A 286 15.10 -32.88 38.06
CA ALA A 286 14.10 -33.93 38.13
C ALA A 286 12.81 -33.64 37.31
N MET A 287 12.60 -32.40 36.83
CA MET A 287 11.39 -32.05 36.09
C MET A 287 11.47 -32.48 34.60
N PRO A 288 10.42 -33.13 34.05
CA PRO A 288 10.41 -33.56 32.66
C PRO A 288 10.27 -32.40 31.68
N ILE A 289 11.23 -32.30 30.75
CA ILE A 289 11.18 -31.36 29.62
C ILE A 289 10.35 -32.00 28.50
N SER A 290 9.37 -31.26 27.97
CA SER A 290 8.49 -31.72 26.89
C SER A 290 8.96 -31.25 25.50
N VAL A 291 8.94 -32.17 24.53
CA VAL A 291 9.20 -31.93 23.11
C VAL A 291 7.97 -32.33 22.31
N PHE A 292 7.43 -31.43 21.49
CA PHE A 292 6.13 -31.61 20.85
C PHE A 292 6.20 -32.12 19.42
N PHE A 293 5.14 -32.83 19.00
CA PHE A 293 4.99 -33.45 17.69
C PHE A 293 3.64 -33.08 17.07
N ASN A 294 3.62 -32.99 15.74
CA ASN A 294 2.37 -32.82 15.00
C ASN A 294 1.57 -34.13 14.95
N ILE A 295 0.28 -34.01 14.64
CA ILE A 295 -0.63 -35.16 14.51
C ILE A 295 -0.09 -36.16 13.48
N ASN A 296 -0.09 -37.45 13.83
CA ASN A 296 0.39 -38.52 12.97
C ASN A 296 1.80 -38.27 12.38
N ARG A 297 2.66 -37.57 13.14
CA ARG A 297 4.07 -37.31 12.80
C ARG A 297 4.98 -37.72 13.94
N THR A 298 6.16 -38.20 13.55
CA THR A 298 7.28 -38.60 14.43
C THR A 298 8.47 -37.66 14.26
N GLU A 299 8.38 -36.69 13.35
CA GLU A 299 9.32 -35.59 13.21
C GLU A 299 9.02 -34.50 14.25
N LEU A 300 10.07 -33.88 14.76
CA LEU A 300 9.96 -32.80 15.74
C LEU A 300 9.17 -31.64 15.14
N ALA A 301 8.12 -31.19 15.83
CA ALA A 301 7.31 -30.08 15.32
C ALA A 301 8.11 -28.78 15.19
N ARG A 302 9.07 -28.56 16.10
CA ARG A 302 9.90 -27.35 16.14
C ARG A 302 11.29 -27.67 16.67
N LEU A 303 12.33 -27.39 15.89
CA LEU A 303 13.73 -27.61 16.30
C LEU A 303 14.13 -26.78 17.53
N LYS A 304 13.50 -25.63 17.75
CA LYS A 304 13.73 -24.81 18.96
C LYS A 304 13.40 -25.51 20.27
N ASP A 305 12.52 -26.53 20.25
CA ASP A 305 12.17 -27.28 21.46
C ASP A 305 13.37 -28.13 21.96
N LEU A 306 14.39 -28.38 21.12
CA LEU A 306 15.64 -29.04 21.50
C LEU A 306 16.63 -28.13 22.26
N VAL A 307 16.45 -26.81 22.24
CA VAL A 307 17.35 -25.88 22.96
C VAL A 307 17.31 -26.16 24.46
N ASN A 308 16.12 -26.41 24.99
CA ASN A 308 15.92 -26.74 26.40
C ASN A 308 16.44 -28.14 26.75
N VAL A 309 16.36 -29.09 25.80
CA VAL A 309 16.89 -30.45 25.96
C VAL A 309 18.42 -30.46 26.00
N ARG A 310 19.09 -29.53 25.30
CA ARG A 310 20.56 -29.46 25.25
C ARG A 310 21.19 -29.21 26.62
N ALA A 311 20.57 -28.39 27.46
CA ALA A 311 21.05 -28.15 28.83
C ALA A 311 21.04 -29.44 29.66
N LEU A 312 19.94 -30.21 29.55
CA LEU A 312 19.79 -31.49 30.23
C LEU A 312 20.76 -32.55 29.70
N ALA A 313 20.95 -32.61 28.38
CA ALA A 313 21.90 -33.52 27.75
C ALA A 313 23.34 -33.23 28.17
N LYS A 314 23.74 -31.93 28.20
CA LYS A 314 25.06 -31.52 28.66
C LYS A 314 25.29 -31.93 30.11
N TYR A 315 24.32 -31.68 30.99
CA TYR A 315 24.38 -32.12 32.38
C TYR A 315 24.54 -33.65 32.50
N ALA A 316 23.75 -34.42 31.74
CA ALA A 316 23.84 -35.88 31.74
C ALA A 316 25.19 -36.40 31.27
N VAL A 317 25.83 -35.74 30.30
CA VAL A 317 27.18 -36.07 29.84
C VAL A 317 28.22 -35.76 30.91
N GLU A 318 28.18 -34.56 31.50
CA GLU A 318 29.14 -34.12 32.51
C GLU A 318 29.06 -34.95 33.80
N ASN A 319 27.87 -35.43 34.17
CA ASN A 319 27.61 -36.14 35.42
C ASN A 319 27.33 -37.64 35.23
N ASN A 320 27.50 -38.16 34.01
CA ASN A 320 27.18 -39.55 33.64
C ASN A 320 25.79 -40.02 34.13
N SER A 321 24.79 -39.12 34.08
CA SER A 321 23.47 -39.36 34.65
C SER A 321 22.59 -40.23 33.73
N ARG A 322 21.67 -40.99 34.33
CA ARG A 322 20.66 -41.73 33.58
C ARG A 322 19.50 -40.84 33.20
N MET A 323 18.87 -41.12 32.07
CA MET A 323 17.75 -40.35 31.54
C MET A 323 16.59 -41.28 31.22
N LEU A 324 15.36 -40.82 31.49
CA LEU A 324 14.14 -41.48 31.04
C LEU A 324 13.49 -40.64 29.94
N VAL A 325 13.27 -41.26 28.79
CA VAL A 325 12.55 -40.68 27.66
C VAL A 325 11.22 -41.40 27.50
N THR A 326 10.11 -40.67 27.63
CA THR A 326 8.76 -41.23 27.45
C THR A 326 8.03 -40.56 26.31
N GLY A 327 7.57 -41.34 25.33
CA GLY A 327 6.74 -40.82 24.24
C GLY A 327 5.25 -40.93 24.54
N TYR A 328 4.46 -40.01 23.99
CA TYR A 328 3.00 -39.95 24.14
C TYR A 328 2.32 -39.62 22.81
N ALA A 329 1.07 -40.04 22.70
CA ALA A 329 0.13 -39.62 21.68
C ALA A 329 -1.18 -39.15 22.34
N ASP A 330 -1.99 -38.39 21.62
CA ASP A 330 -3.29 -37.97 22.15
C ASP A 330 -4.32 -39.09 21.97
N SER A 331 -5.11 -39.36 23.00
CA SER A 331 -6.16 -40.38 22.93
C SER A 331 -7.36 -39.95 22.10
N ALA A 332 -7.44 -38.68 21.69
CA ALA A 332 -8.60 -38.10 21.01
C ALA A 332 -8.63 -38.38 19.50
N THR A 333 -7.48 -38.61 18.86
CA THR A 333 -7.39 -38.68 17.38
C THR A 333 -6.94 -40.02 16.80
N GLY A 334 -6.44 -40.95 17.61
CA GLY A 334 -5.87 -42.23 17.13
C GLY A 334 -6.38 -43.47 17.86
N THR A 335 -6.27 -44.63 17.23
CA THR A 335 -6.58 -45.92 17.88
C THR A 335 -5.46 -46.31 18.85
N PRO A 336 -5.73 -47.18 19.86
CA PRO A 336 -4.70 -47.62 20.81
C PRO A 336 -3.44 -48.18 20.13
N ALA A 337 -3.60 -48.99 19.08
CA ALA A 337 -2.48 -49.55 18.33
C ALA A 337 -1.66 -48.49 17.58
N ILE A 338 -2.32 -47.50 16.96
CA ILE A 338 -1.63 -46.40 16.26
C ILE A 338 -0.92 -45.50 17.26
N ASN A 339 -1.58 -45.18 18.37
CA ASN A 339 -1.04 -44.32 19.41
C ASN A 339 0.17 -44.96 20.12
N GLN A 340 0.13 -46.27 20.34
CA GLN A 340 1.26 -47.03 20.86
C GLN A 340 2.47 -46.88 19.94
N ARG A 341 2.30 -47.20 18.64
CA ARG A 341 3.36 -47.07 17.63
C ARG A 341 3.91 -45.65 17.53
N LEU A 342 3.05 -44.63 17.56
CA LEU A 342 3.45 -43.22 17.50
C LEU A 342 4.23 -42.80 18.75
N SER A 343 3.80 -43.23 19.94
CA SER A 343 4.48 -42.92 21.20
C SER A 343 5.89 -43.51 21.23
N GLU A 344 6.07 -44.76 20.81
CA GLU A 344 7.39 -45.42 20.69
C GLU A 344 8.30 -44.69 19.70
N ALA A 345 7.78 -44.36 18.52
CA ALA A 345 8.56 -43.69 17.48
C ALA A 345 9.00 -42.28 17.89
N ARG A 346 8.16 -41.54 18.63
CA ARG A 346 8.49 -40.22 19.18
C ARG A 346 9.56 -40.29 20.26
N ALA A 347 9.47 -41.27 21.16
CA ALA A 347 10.48 -41.52 22.17
C ALA A 347 11.83 -41.85 21.52
N LYS A 348 11.84 -42.76 20.54
CA LYS A 348 13.04 -43.10 19.76
C LYS A 348 13.63 -41.89 19.05
N ARG A 349 12.80 -41.04 18.44
CA ARG A 349 13.27 -39.82 17.79
C ARG A 349 14.01 -38.90 18.75
N LEU A 350 13.49 -38.72 19.97
CA LEU A 350 14.16 -37.88 20.97
C LEU A 350 15.45 -38.53 21.48
N VAL A 351 15.50 -39.85 21.63
CA VAL A 351 16.74 -40.60 21.95
C VAL A 351 17.82 -40.36 20.90
N ASP A 352 17.48 -40.45 19.62
CA ASP A 352 18.45 -40.23 18.54
C ASP A 352 19.06 -38.82 18.59
N GLU A 353 18.27 -37.81 18.97
CA GLU A 353 18.77 -36.44 19.17
C GLU A 353 19.65 -36.31 20.42
N LEU A 354 19.31 -36.98 21.54
CA LEU A 354 20.15 -36.99 22.75
C LEU A 354 21.51 -37.66 22.50
N VAL A 355 21.54 -38.75 21.72
CA VAL A 355 22.79 -39.43 21.33
C VAL A 355 23.65 -38.51 20.46
N LYS A 356 23.06 -37.77 19.52
CA LYS A 356 23.79 -36.75 18.74
C LYS A 356 24.35 -35.62 19.62
N MET A 357 23.70 -35.33 20.75
CA MET A 357 24.19 -34.37 21.75
C MET A 357 25.27 -34.96 22.67
N GLY A 358 25.67 -36.22 22.48
CA GLY A 358 26.78 -36.86 23.21
C GLY A 358 26.35 -37.73 24.40
N VAL A 359 25.05 -37.85 24.68
CA VAL A 359 24.58 -38.74 25.76
C VAL A 359 24.80 -40.20 25.38
N ASN A 360 25.42 -40.97 26.26
CA ASN A 360 25.62 -42.40 26.02
C ASN A 360 24.25 -43.12 25.97
N ARG A 361 24.00 -43.87 24.89
CA ARG A 361 22.75 -44.61 24.69
C ARG A 361 22.46 -45.60 25.83
N SER A 362 23.48 -46.15 26.49
CA SER A 362 23.31 -47.03 27.65
C SER A 362 22.70 -46.33 28.87
N ASN A 363 22.77 -44.99 28.92
CA ASN A 363 22.23 -44.20 30.01
C ASN A 363 20.81 -43.71 29.72
N ILE A 364 20.20 -44.09 28.59
CA ILE A 364 18.85 -43.64 28.21
C ILE A 364 17.88 -44.82 28.26
N SER A 365 16.92 -44.73 29.16
CA SER A 365 15.75 -45.62 29.23
C SER A 365 14.62 -45.05 28.37
N VAL A 366 13.90 -45.92 27.66
CA VAL A 366 12.81 -45.53 26.76
C VAL A 366 11.50 -46.15 27.21
N ALA A 367 10.46 -45.34 27.31
CA ALA A 367 9.09 -45.75 27.61
C ALA A 367 8.09 -45.19 26.58
N ALA A 368 6.96 -45.85 26.46
CA ALA A 368 5.88 -45.49 25.54
C ALA A 368 4.57 -45.45 26.32
N GLY A 369 4.01 -44.25 26.50
CA GLY A 369 2.78 -44.02 27.24
C GLY A 369 1.50 -44.23 26.42
N GLY A 370 1.61 -44.53 25.12
CA GLY A 370 0.46 -44.70 24.24
C GLY A 370 -0.40 -43.44 24.10
N GLY A 371 -1.70 -43.63 23.91
CA GLY A 371 -2.68 -42.55 23.78
C GLY A 371 -3.16 -42.08 25.15
N VAL A 372 -2.91 -40.81 25.48
CA VAL A 372 -3.21 -40.24 26.80
C VAL A 372 -4.06 -38.96 26.70
N LYS A 373 -4.67 -38.59 27.82
CA LYS A 373 -5.39 -37.32 28.03
C LYS A 373 -4.92 -36.73 29.36
N ILE A 374 -3.68 -36.25 29.38
CA ILE A 374 -3.02 -35.73 30.59
C ILE A 374 -3.15 -34.22 30.66
N LEU A 375 -3.10 -33.55 29.50
CA LEU A 375 -3.15 -32.10 29.41
C LEU A 375 -4.54 -31.60 28.96
N GLU A 376 -4.83 -30.34 29.29
CA GLU A 376 -6.10 -29.69 28.96
C GLU A 376 -6.42 -29.73 27.45
N TYR A 377 -5.39 -29.47 26.62
CA TYR A 377 -5.50 -29.54 25.17
C TYR A 377 -4.90 -30.85 24.65
N PRO A 378 -5.69 -31.71 23.97
CA PRO A 378 -5.20 -32.99 23.44
C PRO A 378 -3.98 -32.85 22.52
N SER A 379 -3.87 -31.71 21.83
CA SER A 379 -2.72 -31.42 20.97
C SER A 379 -1.38 -31.39 21.71
N TYR A 380 -1.38 -31.12 23.02
CA TYR A 380 -0.17 -31.05 23.84
C TYR A 380 0.26 -32.43 24.36
N ASP A 381 -0.63 -33.42 24.39
CA ASP A 381 -0.28 -34.81 24.70
C ASP A 381 0.49 -35.49 23.56
N ARG A 382 0.56 -34.86 22.38
CA ARG A 382 1.46 -35.26 21.30
C ARG A 382 2.89 -34.81 21.59
N ARG A 383 3.53 -35.43 22.57
CA ARG A 383 4.87 -35.06 23.04
C ARG A 383 5.75 -36.27 23.35
N ALA A 384 7.05 -36.03 23.48
CA ALA A 384 7.96 -36.89 24.23
C ALA A 384 8.55 -36.08 25.39
N THR A 385 8.70 -36.68 26.55
CA THR A 385 9.33 -36.07 27.72
C THR A 385 10.69 -36.67 27.96
N VAL A 386 11.58 -35.88 28.53
CA VAL A 386 12.90 -36.32 28.99
C VAL A 386 13.20 -35.74 30.36
N GLN A 387 13.71 -36.57 31.27
CA GLN A 387 14.13 -36.18 32.61
C GLN A 387 15.36 -36.99 33.04
N ILE A 388 16.14 -36.46 33.96
CA ILE A 388 17.17 -37.25 34.65
C ILE A 388 16.48 -38.19 35.65
N VAL A 389 16.98 -39.41 35.74
CA VAL A 389 16.58 -40.40 36.74
C VAL A 389 17.82 -40.83 37.53
N GLU A 390 17.68 -40.99 38.84
CA GLU A 390 18.77 -41.48 39.72
C GLU A 390 19.05 -42.98 39.50
#